data_AF-A0A2E2UV35-F1
#
_entry.id   AF-A0A2E2UV35-F1
#
_cell.length_a   1.000
_cell.length_b   1.000
_cell.length_c   1.000
_cell.angle_alpha   90.00
_cell.angle_beta   90.00
_cell.angle_gamma   90.00
#
_symmetry.space_group_name_H-M   'P 1'
#
loop_
_entity.id
_entity.type
_entity.pdbx_description
1 polymer ?
#
loop_
_entity_poly.entity_id
_entity_poly.type
_entity_poly.pdbx_seq_one_letter_code
_entity_poly.pdbx_strand_id
1 'polypeptide(L)' 'MKKVQIFLGCYFLSIFFSYSQCAMCRVVAESSQDAGGTIANGLNSGILYLMACPYILILSGLIWTYYRDKITIKN' A
#
# COMPACT_ATOMS: atom_id res chain seq x y z
N MET A 1 -8.89 19.43 -19.33
CA MET A 1 -9.28 19.81 -17.95
C MET A 1 -10.45 19.01 -17.43
N LYS A 2 -11.60 18.94 -18.12
CA LYS A 2 -12.78 18.18 -17.66
C LYS A 2 -12.52 16.71 -17.32
N LYS A 3 -11.71 16.00 -18.11
CA LYS A 3 -11.33 14.60 -17.84
C LYS A 3 -10.51 14.43 -16.56
N VAL A 4 -9.62 15.39 -16.28
CA VAL A 4 -8.79 15.41 -15.06
C VAL A 4 -9.64 15.78 -13.85
N GLN A 5 -10.59 16.70 -14.00
CA GLN A 5 -11.55 17.05 -12.94
C GLN A 5 -12.49 15.89 -12.61
N ILE A 6 -12.96 15.15 -13.62
CA ILE A 6 -13.74 13.91 -13.42
C ILE A 6 -12.88 12.88 -12.69
N PHE A 7 -11.64 12.68 -13.12
CA PHE A 7 -10.72 11.73 -12.48
C PHE A 7 -10.43 12.10 -11.01
N LEU A 8 -10.15 13.39 -10.72
CA LEU A 8 -9.98 13.88 -9.35
C LEU A 8 -11.25 13.72 -8.51
N GLY A 9 -12.43 13.98 -9.10
CA GLY A 9 -13.72 13.81 -8.44
C GLY A 9 -14.00 12.35 -8.09
N CYS A 10 -13.76 11.42 -9.01
CA CYS A 10 -13.88 9.99 -8.76
C CYS A 10 -12.88 9.49 -7.70
N TYR A 11 -11.64 10.00 -7.73
CA TYR A 11 -10.64 9.69 -6.70
C TYR A 11 -11.10 10.16 -5.32
N PHE A 12 -11.62 11.38 -5.20
CA PHE A 12 -12.14 11.90 -3.94
C PHE A 12 -13.37 11.12 -3.44
N LEU A 13 -14.28 10.73 -4.34
CA LEU A 13 -15.46 9.92 -3.99
C LEU A 13 -15.07 8.52 -3.49
N SER A 14 -14.00 7.92 -4.03
CA SER A 14 -13.52 6.60 -3.61
C SER A 14 -13.04 6.55 -2.15
N ILE A 15 -12.64 7.69 -1.58
CA ILE A 15 -12.21 7.80 -0.17
C ILE A 15 -13.42 7.60 0.76
N PHE A 16 -14.61 8.08 0.38
CA PHE A 16 -15.83 7.93 1.19
C PHE A 16 -16.42 6.52 1.16
N PHE A 17 -16.19 5.79 0.06
CA PHE A 17 -16.60 4.38 -0.07
C PHE A 17 -15.50 3.40 0.33
N SER A 18 -14.33 3.89 0.69
CA SER A 18 -13.30 3.06 1.30
C SER A 18 -13.71 2.76 2.73
N TYR A 19 -14.23 1.55 2.96
CA TYR A 19 -14.26 0.98 4.30
C TYR A 19 -12.83 0.91 4.78
N SER A 20 -12.45 1.82 5.68
CA SER A 20 -11.18 1.70 6.37
C SER A 20 -11.23 0.38 7.15
N GLN A 21 -10.46 -0.62 6.72
CA GLN A 21 -10.12 -1.78 7.53
C GLN A 21 -9.15 -1.31 8.62
N CYS A 22 -9.60 -0.37 9.46
CA CYS A 22 -8.85 0.17 10.57
C CYS A 22 -8.65 -0.96 11.57
N ALA A 23 -7.43 -1.50 11.60
CA ALA A 23 -6.89 -2.36 12.65
C ALA A 23 -7.79 -3.53 13.13
N MET A 24 -8.62 -4.10 12.26
CA MET A 24 -9.33 -5.36 12.58
C MET A 24 -8.32 -6.48 12.88
N CYS A 25 -7.13 -6.42 12.28
CA CYS A 25 -6.06 -7.37 12.51
C CYS A 25 -5.63 -7.45 13.99
N ARG A 26 -5.68 -6.35 14.74
CA ARG A 26 -5.28 -6.35 16.16
C ARG A 26 -6.33 -7.03 17.04
N VAL A 27 -7.59 -6.62 16.91
CA VAL A 27 -8.70 -7.19 17.70
C VAL A 27 -8.92 -8.66 17.37
N VAL A 28 -8.81 -9.04 16.08
CA VAL A 28 -8.90 -10.45 15.65
C VAL A 28 -7.71 -11.27 16.12
N ALA A 29 -6.48 -10.71 16.11
CA ALA A 29 -5.31 -11.41 16.64
C ALA A 29 -5.38 -11.61 18.16
N GLU A 30 -5.75 -10.57 18.93
CA GLU A 30 -5.92 -10.63 20.39
C GLU A 30 -7.03 -11.63 20.78
N SER A 31 -8.23 -11.52 20.17
CA SER A 31 -9.33 -12.48 20.41
C SER A 31 -9.02 -13.92 19.98
N SER A 32 -8.24 -14.10 18.91
CA SER A 32 -7.76 -15.43 18.51
C SER A 32 -6.78 -15.97 19.53
N GLN A 33 -5.85 -15.15 20.04
CA GLN A 33 -4.85 -15.57 21.02
C GLN A 33 -5.49 -15.93 22.38
N ASP A 34 -6.47 -15.14 22.84
CA ASP A 34 -7.23 -15.42 24.06
C ASP A 34 -8.09 -16.69 23.94
N ALA A 35 -8.52 -17.03 22.73
CA ALA A 35 -9.20 -18.30 22.42
C ALA A 35 -8.24 -19.48 22.15
N GLY A 36 -6.92 -19.30 22.33
CA GLY A 36 -5.88 -20.33 22.12
C GLY A 36 -5.43 -20.51 20.67
N GLY A 37 -5.84 -19.62 19.76
CA GLY A 37 -5.47 -19.58 18.35
C GLY A 37 -4.12 -18.91 18.09
N THR A 38 -3.45 -19.31 17.00
CA THR A 38 -2.07 -18.89 16.67
C THR A 38 -2.00 -17.71 15.71
N ILE A 39 -3.12 -17.03 15.42
CA ILE A 39 -3.20 -15.95 14.41
C ILE A 39 -2.31 -14.75 14.78
N ALA A 40 -2.06 -14.52 16.07
CA ALA A 40 -1.13 -13.50 16.53
C ALA A 40 0.36 -13.86 16.25
N ASN A 41 0.68 -15.16 16.13
CA ASN A 41 2.04 -15.61 15.86
C ASN A 41 2.39 -15.31 14.39
N GLY A 42 3.36 -14.41 14.18
CA GLY A 42 3.83 -14.04 12.84
C GLY A 42 3.15 -12.81 12.23
N LEU A 43 2.25 -12.13 12.96
CA LEU A 43 1.61 -10.89 12.50
C LEU A 43 2.65 -9.80 12.14
N ASN A 44 3.68 -9.62 12.97
CA ASN A 44 4.78 -8.67 12.68
C ASN A 44 5.53 -9.02 11.39
N SER A 45 5.74 -10.31 11.11
CA SER A 45 6.35 -10.75 9.84
C SER A 45 5.45 -10.45 8.64
N GLY A 46 4.13 -10.60 8.80
CA GLY A 46 3.15 -10.23 7.78
C GLY A 46 3.12 -8.72 7.51
N ILE A 47 3.19 -7.88 8.54
CA ILE A 47 3.29 -6.42 8.40
C ILE A 47 4.55 -6.04 7.62
N LEU A 48 5.72 -6.60 8.00
CA LEU A 48 6.97 -6.36 7.30
C LEU A 48 6.92 -6.81 5.83
N TYR A 49 6.29 -7.97 5.55
CA TYR A 49 6.09 -8.46 4.19
C TYR A 49 5.23 -7.50 3.35
N LEU A 50 4.10 -7.03 3.88
CA LEU A 50 3.22 -6.09 3.18
C LEU A 50 3.87 -4.72 2.98
N MET A 51 4.65 -4.25 3.97
CA MET A 51 5.42 -3.01 3.86
C MET A 51 6.54 -3.09 2.82
N ALA A 52 7.07 -4.27 2.49
CA ALA A 52 8.11 -4.38 1.46
C ALA A 52 7.61 -3.93 0.07
N CYS A 53 6.33 -4.17 -0.25
CA CYS A 53 5.74 -3.84 -1.55
C CYS A 53 5.86 -2.35 -1.94
N PRO A 54 5.41 -1.37 -1.13
CA PRO A 54 5.56 0.05 -1.48
C PRO A 54 7.02 0.48 -1.62
N TYR A 55 7.97 -0.07 -0.84
CA TYR A 55 9.39 0.26 -0.99
C TYR A 55 9.96 -0.22 -2.33
N ILE A 56 9.61 -1.43 -2.77
CA ILE A 56 10.05 -1.99 -4.06
C ILE A 56 9.47 -1.16 -5.23
N LEU A 57 8.21 -0.74 -5.12
CA LEU A 57 7.57 0.11 -6.14
C LEU A 57 8.26 1.48 -6.26
N ILE A 58 8.57 2.12 -5.13
CA ILE A 58 9.30 3.41 -5.14
C ILE A 58 10.70 3.23 -5.74
N LEU A 59 11.43 2.21 -5.30
CA LEU A 59 12.77 1.93 -5.80
C LEU A 59 12.79 1.68 -7.31
N SER A 60 11.87 0.85 -7.82
CA SER A 60 11.77 0.57 -9.25
C SER A 60 11.39 1.82 -10.07
N GLY A 61 10.51 2.67 -9.54
CA GLY A 61 10.18 3.96 -10.15
C GLY A 61 11.39 4.90 -10.25
N LEU A 62 12.17 5.04 -9.17
CA LEU A 62 13.37 5.87 -9.15
C LEU A 62 14.46 5.37 -10.11
N ILE A 63 14.66 4.05 -10.16
CA ILE A 63 15.60 3.41 -11.10
C ILE A 63 15.16 3.69 -12.54
N TRP A 64 13.87 3.53 -12.84
CA TRP A 64 13.33 3.82 -14.15
C TRP A 64 13.56 5.27 -14.57
N THR A 65 13.23 6.24 -13.69
CA THR A 65 13.41 7.67 -14.00
C THR A 65 14.88 8.00 -14.22
N TYR A 66 15.77 7.49 -13.37
CA TYR A 66 17.22 7.68 -13.52
C TYR A 66 17.76 7.19 -14.87
N TYR A 67 17.38 5.98 -15.29
CA TYR A 67 17.82 5.45 -16.58
C TYR A 67 17.20 6.19 -17.77
N ARG A 68 15.93 6.62 -17.67
CA ARG A 68 15.28 7.42 -18.70
C ARG A 68 16.00 8.76 -18.91
N ASP A 69 16.41 9.42 -17.83
CA ASP A 69 17.14 10.68 -17.89
C ASP A 69 18.54 10.50 -18.51
N LYS A 70 19.23 9.40 -18.17
CA LYS A 70 20.53 9.05 -18.78
C LYS A 70 20.43 8.77 -20.28
N ILE A 71 19.36 8.12 -20.73
CA ILE A 71 19.11 7.84 -22.16
C ILE A 71 18.81 9.15 -22.91
N THR A 72 18.07 10.07 -22.30
CA THR A 72 17.68 11.35 -22.93
C THR A 72 18.84 12.32 -23.05
N ILE A 73 19.75 12.40 -22.06
CA ILE A 73 20.93 13.30 -22.11
C ILE A 73 21.99 12.84 -23.11
N LYS A 74 22.00 11.54 -23.47
CA LYS A 74 22.98 10.98 -24.40
C LYS A 74 22.60 11.15 -25.88
N ASN A 75 21.39 11.64 -26.18
CA ASN A 75 20.83 11.78 -27.53
C ASN A 75 20.69 13.25 -27.91
#